data_AF-L1KR65-F1
#
_entry.id   AF-L1KR65-F1
#
_cell.length_a   1.000
_cell.length_b   1.000
_cell.length_c   1.000
_cell.angle_alpha   90.00
_cell.angle_beta   90.00
_cell.angle_gamma   90.00
#
_symmetry.space_group_name_H-M   'P 1'
#
loop_
_entity.id
_entity.type
_entity.pdbx_description
1 polymer ?
#
loop_
_entity_poly.entity_id
_entity_poly.type
_entity_poly.pdbx_seq_one_letter_code
_entity_poly.pdbx_strand_id
1 'polypeptide(L)'
;MIQQREGRTTRMQFRMQKSVRSLVVAGAAAAAVTAGAALPANAAPAGATAYTNVSLVKVWGNIGGKDICMTMSGKTNNNAPAQIAKCSGNATQKWTLKRISTGSEFFTVQNKKSGKCLKVDKKVSGTVVKQYKCNKRDKKQQWDLGGSLIISRFAGDKAITAEKNKAGLNLTITKMGDSDSKRAKQEWGTR
;
A
#
# COMPACT_ATOMS: atom_id res chain seq x y z
N MET A 1 12.26 32.23 40.36
CA MET A 1 12.67 30.96 39.72
C MET A 1 11.56 30.54 38.77
N ILE A 2 11.79 30.75 37.47
CA ILE A 2 10.82 30.51 36.40
C ILE A 2 10.86 29.03 36.08
N GLN A 3 9.75 28.30 36.24
CA GLN A 3 9.61 26.98 35.63
C GLN A 3 8.63 27.05 34.46
N GLN A 4 9.20 26.75 33.30
CA GLN A 4 8.68 26.89 31.96
C GLN A 4 7.49 25.95 31.72
N ARG A 5 6.48 26.47 31.00
CA ARG A 5 5.41 25.70 30.38
C ARG A 5 6.00 24.97 29.15
N GLU A 6 6.00 23.64 29.15
CA GLU A 6 6.35 22.88 27.94
C GLU A 6 5.20 21.94 27.49
N GLY A 7 4.63 22.27 26.32
CA GLY A 7 4.56 21.30 25.24
C GLY A 7 3.38 20.32 25.18
N ARG A 8 2.13 20.76 25.38
CA ARG A 8 0.93 19.97 25.05
C ARG A 8 0.67 19.92 23.52
N THR A 9 1.61 19.45 22.68
CA THR A 9 1.40 19.46 21.21
C THR A 9 2.15 18.40 20.39
N THR A 10 2.26 17.12 20.78
CA THR A 10 2.74 16.07 19.82
C THR A 10 2.37 14.60 20.12
N ARG A 11 1.32 14.31 20.91
CA ARG A 11 0.91 12.89 21.18
C ARG A 11 -0.42 12.46 20.55
N MET A 12 -1.09 13.35 19.80
CA MET A 12 -2.53 13.20 19.50
C MET A 12 -2.88 12.53 18.15
N GLN A 13 -1.92 12.20 17.26
CA GLN A 13 -2.24 11.75 15.89
C GLN A 13 -1.93 10.27 15.55
N PHE A 14 -1.22 9.53 16.40
CA PHE A 14 -0.86 8.12 16.12
C PHE A 14 -1.79 7.08 16.77
N ARG A 15 -2.85 7.50 17.47
CA ARG A 15 -3.68 6.58 18.29
C ARG A 15 -4.82 5.85 17.56
N MET A 16 -5.13 6.20 16.31
CA MET A 16 -6.30 5.62 15.63
C MET A 16 -5.84 4.72 14.48
N GLN A 17 -5.33 3.53 14.84
CA GLN A 17 -5.16 2.45 13.89
C GLN A 17 -6.56 2.05 13.39
N LYS A 18 -6.82 2.19 12.09
CA LYS A 18 -8.13 1.82 11.54
C LYS A 18 -8.27 0.30 11.45
N SER A 19 -9.49 -0.18 11.61
CA SER A 19 -9.87 -1.56 11.26
C SER A 19 -9.90 -1.70 9.72
N VAL A 20 -8.73 -1.86 9.12
CA VAL A 20 -8.55 -2.17 7.70
C VAL A 20 -7.98 -3.58 7.56
N ARG A 21 -8.31 -4.27 6.47
CA ARG A 21 -7.77 -5.62 6.22
C ARG A 21 -6.30 -5.49 5.82
N SER A 22 -5.43 -6.30 6.43
CA SER A 22 -4.03 -6.38 6.04
C SER A 22 -3.90 -6.77 4.56
N LEU A 23 -2.80 -6.36 3.92
CA LEU A 23 -2.44 -6.77 2.57
C LEU A 23 -1.86 -8.19 2.52
N VAL A 24 -1.83 -8.92 3.66
CA VAL A 24 -1.24 -10.25 3.76
C VAL A 24 -1.82 -11.18 2.72
N VAL A 25 -0.94 -11.69 1.87
CA VAL A 25 -1.20 -12.87 1.07
C VAL A 25 -0.27 -13.95 1.57
N ALA A 26 -0.79 -14.88 2.37
CA ALA A 26 -0.02 -16.01 2.84
C ALA A 26 0.58 -16.73 1.62
N GLY A 27 1.91 -16.76 1.53
CA GLY A 27 2.59 -17.78 0.72
C GLY A 27 2.22 -19.12 1.35
N ALA A 28 1.66 -20.03 0.54
CA ALA A 28 1.29 -21.34 1.04
C ALA A 28 2.54 -22.04 1.57
N ALA A 29 2.69 -22.12 2.90
CA ALA A 29 3.50 -23.15 3.49
C ALA A 29 2.74 -24.46 3.28
N ALA A 30 3.30 -25.37 2.49
CA ALA A 30 2.81 -26.74 2.43
C ALA A 30 3.02 -27.36 3.82
N ALA A 31 1.97 -27.40 4.62
CA ALA A 31 1.97 -28.18 5.85
C ALA A 31 1.86 -29.67 5.45
N ALA A 32 2.95 -30.42 5.63
CA ALA A 32 2.84 -31.87 5.73
C ALA A 32 1.95 -32.18 6.94
N VAL A 33 0.77 -32.73 6.68
CA VAL A 33 -0.25 -33.01 7.70
C VAL A 33 0.20 -34.26 8.46
N THR A 34 0.72 -34.11 9.68
CA THR A 34 0.65 -35.16 10.70
C THR A 34 -0.66 -34.97 11.46
N ALA A 35 -1.41 -36.05 11.61
CA ALA A 35 -2.82 -36.06 11.96
C ALA A 35 -3.13 -35.47 13.35
N GLY A 36 -4.23 -34.70 13.43
CA GLY A 36 -5.04 -34.59 14.65
C GLY A 36 -4.96 -33.29 15.45
N ALA A 37 -5.56 -32.20 14.96
CA ALA A 37 -6.32 -31.22 15.75
C ALA A 37 -7.02 -30.21 14.81
N ALA A 38 -8.34 -30.10 14.92
CA ALA A 38 -9.14 -29.17 14.14
C ALA A 38 -9.09 -27.74 14.68
N LEU A 39 -8.90 -26.76 13.80
CA LEU A 39 -9.40 -25.39 13.95
C LEU A 39 -9.86 -24.91 12.57
N PRO A 40 -11.06 -24.33 12.39
CA PRO A 40 -11.34 -23.51 11.23
C PRO A 40 -10.69 -22.15 11.50
N ALA A 41 -9.37 -22.06 11.33
CA ALA A 41 -8.80 -20.76 11.03
C ALA A 41 -9.34 -20.38 9.66
N ASN A 42 -10.03 -19.24 9.54
CA ASN A 42 -10.26 -18.60 8.25
C ASN A 42 -8.90 -18.25 7.64
N ALA A 43 -8.23 -19.26 7.08
CA ALA A 43 -7.11 -19.07 6.20
C ALA A 43 -7.67 -18.28 5.02
N ALA A 44 -7.20 -17.03 4.87
CA ALA A 44 -7.39 -16.27 3.65
C ALA A 44 -7.06 -17.21 2.47
N PRO A 45 -7.84 -17.20 1.37
CA PRO A 45 -7.74 -18.21 0.34
C PRO A 45 -6.29 -18.33 -0.15
N ALA A 46 -5.63 -19.40 0.27
CA ALA A 46 -4.31 -19.79 -0.19
C ALA A 46 -4.47 -20.16 -1.67
N GLY A 47 -4.31 -19.17 -2.55
CA GLY A 47 -4.57 -19.35 -3.98
C GLY A 47 -5.22 -18.18 -4.71
N ALA A 48 -5.60 -17.09 -4.03
CA ALA A 48 -6.12 -15.91 -4.74
C ALA A 48 -5.07 -15.38 -5.74
N THR A 49 -5.43 -15.41 -7.03
CA THR A 49 -4.60 -14.91 -8.14
C THR A 49 -4.77 -13.41 -8.35
N ALA A 50 -5.86 -12.83 -7.84
CA ALA A 50 -6.09 -11.40 -7.82
C ALA A 50 -7.04 -10.94 -6.71
N TYR A 51 -6.84 -9.71 -6.22
CA TYR A 51 -7.80 -8.96 -5.41
C TYR A 51 -8.33 -7.81 -6.24
N THR A 52 -9.58 -7.90 -6.70
CA THR A 52 -10.20 -6.92 -7.60
C THR A 52 -11.07 -5.92 -6.86
N ASN A 53 -11.20 -4.70 -7.40
CA ASN A 53 -12.06 -3.64 -6.86
C ASN A 53 -11.75 -3.24 -5.40
N VAL A 54 -10.52 -3.46 -4.94
CA VAL A 54 -10.09 -3.05 -3.61
C VAL A 54 -9.71 -1.58 -3.60
N SER A 55 -9.91 -0.91 -2.47
CA SER A 55 -9.30 0.39 -2.19
C SER A 55 -8.05 0.21 -1.33
N LEU A 56 -6.94 0.83 -1.73
CA LEU A 56 -5.71 0.88 -0.92
C LEU A 56 -5.79 2.09 0.01
N VAL A 57 -6.01 1.84 1.30
CA VAL A 57 -6.35 2.86 2.31
C VAL A 57 -5.16 3.04 3.26
N LYS A 58 -4.87 4.28 3.66
CA LYS A 58 -3.90 4.51 4.75
C LYS A 58 -4.43 3.92 6.06
N VAL A 59 -3.61 3.10 6.73
CA VAL A 59 -3.93 2.55 8.06
C VAL A 59 -4.06 3.67 9.10
N TRP A 60 -3.26 4.72 8.94
CA TRP A 60 -3.17 5.85 9.87
C TRP A 60 -3.66 7.16 9.23
N GLY A 61 -4.32 7.98 10.05
CA GLY A 61 -4.76 9.32 9.66
C GLY A 61 -6.07 9.37 8.87
N ASN A 62 -6.65 10.56 8.79
CA ASN A 62 -7.88 10.86 8.06
C ASN A 62 -7.83 12.30 7.53
N ILE A 63 -8.67 12.64 6.55
CA ILE A 63 -8.85 14.04 6.10
C ILE A 63 -10.29 14.43 6.39
N GLY A 64 -10.50 15.27 7.40
CA GLY A 64 -11.84 15.71 7.82
C GLY A 64 -12.74 14.55 8.23
N GLY A 65 -12.21 13.62 9.03
CA GLY A 65 -12.92 12.43 9.51
C GLY A 65 -13.03 11.29 8.49
N LYS A 66 -12.64 11.50 7.21
CA LYS A 66 -12.73 10.48 6.16
C LYS A 66 -11.43 9.73 5.91
N ASP A 67 -11.56 8.46 5.55
CA ASP A 67 -10.45 7.62 5.09
C ASP A 67 -9.67 8.26 3.94
N ILE A 68 -8.39 7.90 3.84
CA ILE A 68 -7.47 8.38 2.81
C ILE A 68 -7.12 7.21 1.90
N CYS A 69 -7.43 7.34 0.61
CA CYS A 69 -7.25 6.30 -0.40
C CYS A 69 -6.16 6.69 -1.39
N MET A 70 -5.39 5.70 -1.83
CA MET A 70 -4.55 5.81 -3.02
C MET A 70 -5.41 6.02 -4.26
N THR A 71 -5.00 6.97 -5.10
CA THR A 71 -5.76 7.40 -6.28
C THR A 71 -4.84 7.78 -7.44
N MET A 72 -5.37 7.66 -8.66
CA MET A 72 -4.78 8.32 -9.84
C MET A 72 -5.37 9.71 -10.11
N SER A 73 -6.32 10.18 -9.29
CA SER A 73 -6.98 11.49 -9.42
C SER A 73 -7.52 11.77 -10.82
N GLY A 74 -8.09 10.73 -11.45
CA GLY A 74 -8.64 10.81 -12.82
C GLY A 74 -7.61 10.75 -13.94
N LYS A 75 -6.31 10.84 -13.64
CA LYS A 75 -5.25 10.79 -14.65
C LYS A 75 -5.17 9.40 -15.28
N THR A 76 -5.08 9.35 -16.61
CA THR A 76 -4.98 8.09 -17.38
C THR A 76 -3.70 7.99 -18.20
N ASN A 77 -2.91 9.07 -18.29
CA ASN A 77 -1.66 9.08 -19.06
C ASN A 77 -0.57 8.23 -18.41
N ASN A 78 0.32 7.68 -19.25
CA ASN A 78 1.57 7.11 -18.77
C ASN A 78 2.36 8.16 -17.99
N ASN A 79 3.11 7.70 -17.01
CA ASN A 79 3.94 8.51 -16.13
C ASN A 79 3.20 9.50 -15.22
N ALA A 80 1.86 9.50 -15.22
CA ALA A 80 1.09 10.27 -14.25
C ALA A 80 1.37 9.77 -12.82
N PRO A 81 1.64 10.67 -11.85
CA PRO A 81 1.96 10.28 -10.48
C PRO A 81 0.72 9.76 -9.75
N ALA A 82 0.92 8.74 -8.91
CA ALA A 82 -0.08 8.29 -7.95
C ALA A 82 -0.11 9.23 -6.75
N GLN A 83 -1.30 9.40 -6.17
CA GLN A 83 -1.59 10.37 -5.13
C GLN A 83 -2.43 9.72 -4.02
N ILE A 84 -2.73 10.51 -2.98
CA ILE A 84 -3.78 10.18 -2.01
C ILE A 84 -4.85 11.27 -1.96
N ALA A 85 -6.08 10.85 -1.69
CA ALA A 85 -7.22 11.75 -1.50
C ALA A 85 -8.22 11.15 -0.51
N LYS A 86 -9.21 11.94 -0.07
CA LYS A 86 -10.38 11.42 0.66
C LYS A 86 -10.98 10.26 -0.13
N CYS A 87 -11.26 9.15 0.55
CA CYS A 87 -11.93 8.02 -0.06
C CYS A 87 -13.34 8.44 -0.53
N SER A 88 -13.63 8.16 -1.80
CA SER A 88 -14.91 8.42 -2.47
C SER A 88 -15.49 7.15 -3.12
N GLY A 89 -14.72 6.07 -3.18
CA GLY A 89 -15.15 4.79 -3.76
C GLY A 89 -15.17 4.75 -5.29
N ASN A 90 -14.82 5.84 -5.97
CA ASN A 90 -14.84 5.91 -7.43
C ASN A 90 -13.74 5.05 -8.09
N ALA A 91 -13.86 4.80 -9.38
CA ALA A 91 -12.94 3.93 -10.12
C ALA A 91 -11.47 4.39 -10.11
N THR A 92 -11.18 5.66 -9.81
CA THR A 92 -9.79 6.16 -9.71
C THR A 92 -9.09 5.68 -8.43
N GLN A 93 -9.87 5.24 -7.44
CA GLN A 93 -9.44 4.73 -6.13
C GLN A 93 -9.65 3.22 -5.97
N LYS A 94 -9.93 2.54 -7.09
CA LYS A 94 -10.16 1.10 -7.14
C LYS A 94 -9.02 0.43 -7.87
N TRP A 95 -8.55 -0.67 -7.30
CA TRP A 95 -7.33 -1.34 -7.71
C TRP A 95 -7.57 -2.83 -7.87
N THR A 96 -6.82 -3.43 -8.79
CA THR A 96 -6.67 -4.87 -8.91
C THR A 96 -5.24 -5.24 -8.55
N LEU A 97 -5.05 -5.97 -7.47
CA LEU A 97 -3.76 -6.55 -7.08
C LEU A 97 -3.68 -7.93 -7.73
N LYS A 98 -2.99 -8.03 -8.87
CA LYS A 98 -2.91 -9.28 -9.66
C LYS A 98 -1.55 -9.93 -9.49
N ARG A 99 -1.52 -11.17 -9.00
CA ARG A 99 -0.30 -11.95 -8.85
C ARG A 99 0.34 -12.19 -10.21
N ILE A 100 1.67 -12.12 -10.30
CA ILE A 100 2.37 -12.22 -11.60
C ILE A 100 2.32 -13.64 -12.20
N SER A 101 2.27 -14.66 -11.35
CA SER A 101 2.09 -16.09 -11.68
C SER A 101 1.64 -16.86 -10.44
N THR A 102 1.08 -18.05 -10.62
CA THR A 102 0.80 -18.98 -9.51
C THR A 102 2.06 -19.20 -8.67
N GLY A 103 1.92 -19.17 -7.35
CA GLY A 103 3.03 -19.33 -6.39
C GLY A 103 3.96 -18.11 -6.22
N SER A 104 3.90 -17.08 -7.07
CA SER A 104 4.75 -15.91 -6.89
C SER A 104 4.27 -15.00 -5.77
N GLU A 105 5.17 -14.51 -4.90
CA GLU A 105 4.86 -13.48 -3.89
C GLU A 105 4.55 -12.09 -4.47
N PHE A 106 4.84 -11.86 -5.76
CA PHE A 106 4.76 -10.52 -6.35
C PHE A 106 3.46 -10.27 -7.13
N PHE A 107 3.04 -9.01 -7.09
CA PHE A 107 1.83 -8.50 -7.70
C PHE A 107 2.11 -7.33 -8.63
N THR A 108 1.31 -7.21 -9.68
CA THR A 108 1.03 -5.92 -10.32
C THR A 108 -0.13 -5.24 -9.63
N VAL A 109 -0.07 -3.91 -9.51
CA VAL A 109 -1.13 -3.09 -8.89
C VAL A 109 -1.76 -2.23 -9.98
N GLN A 110 -2.91 -2.65 -10.49
CA GLN A 110 -3.58 -2.03 -11.65
C GLN A 110 -4.72 -1.12 -11.21
N ASN A 111 -4.79 0.10 -11.74
CA ASN A 111 -5.90 1.00 -11.49
C ASN A 111 -7.13 0.63 -12.34
N LYS A 112 -8.32 0.63 -11.74
CA LYS A 112 -9.58 0.30 -12.42
C LYS A 112 -9.94 1.31 -13.51
N LYS A 113 -9.75 2.61 -13.28
CA LYS A 113 -10.12 3.65 -14.26
C LYS A 113 -9.19 3.68 -15.48
N SER A 114 -7.89 3.59 -15.27
CA SER A 114 -6.90 3.76 -16.36
C SER A 114 -6.44 2.47 -17.01
N GLY A 115 -6.66 1.32 -16.36
CA GLY A 115 -6.12 0.02 -16.78
C GLY A 115 -4.60 -0.10 -16.67
N LYS A 116 -3.91 0.87 -16.05
CA LYS A 116 -2.45 0.95 -15.95
C LYS A 116 -1.95 0.48 -14.59
N CYS A 117 -0.69 0.05 -14.55
CA CYS A 117 -0.06 -0.52 -13.37
C CYS A 117 0.86 0.50 -12.69
N LEU A 118 0.95 0.44 -11.36
CA LEU A 118 1.93 1.20 -10.60
C LEU A 118 3.35 0.78 -10.97
N LYS A 119 4.22 1.78 -11.13
CA LYS A 119 5.61 1.67 -11.55
C LYS A 119 6.49 2.63 -10.77
N VAL A 120 7.72 2.20 -10.50
CA VAL A 120 8.80 3.08 -10.02
C VAL A 120 10.04 2.92 -10.90
N ASP A 121 10.62 4.03 -11.36
CA ASP A 121 11.67 4.00 -12.40
C ASP A 121 13.09 3.86 -11.89
N LYS A 122 13.32 4.33 -10.66
CA LYS A 122 14.61 4.41 -9.98
C LYS A 122 14.48 3.79 -8.60
N LYS A 123 15.59 3.33 -8.03
CA LYS A 123 15.63 2.72 -6.69
C LYS A 123 15.84 3.74 -5.56
N VAL A 124 16.12 5.00 -5.89
CA VAL A 124 16.47 6.04 -4.92
C VAL A 124 15.24 6.42 -4.10
N SER A 125 15.41 6.62 -2.78
CA SER A 125 14.35 7.10 -1.90
C SER A 125 13.78 8.43 -2.41
N GLY A 126 12.46 8.63 -2.27
CA GLY A 126 11.77 9.79 -2.81
C GLY A 126 11.39 9.67 -4.30
N THR A 127 11.77 8.57 -4.98
CA THR A 127 11.31 8.34 -6.36
C THR A 127 9.79 8.21 -6.38
N VAL A 128 9.13 9.03 -7.20
CA VAL A 128 7.67 9.06 -7.34
C VAL A 128 7.15 7.77 -7.98
N VAL A 129 6.09 7.21 -7.37
CA VAL A 129 5.30 6.12 -7.92
C VAL A 129 4.32 6.69 -8.94
N LYS A 130 4.29 6.10 -10.12
CA LYS A 130 3.48 6.55 -11.26
C LYS A 130 2.74 5.39 -11.89
N GLN A 131 1.81 5.67 -12.80
CA GLN A 131 1.19 4.62 -13.61
C GLN A 131 1.87 4.47 -14.97
N TYR A 132 1.90 3.25 -15.50
CA TYR A 132 2.37 2.96 -16.85
C TYR A 132 1.62 1.77 -17.43
N LYS A 133 1.70 1.57 -18.76
CA LYS A 133 1.19 0.34 -19.41
C LYS A 133 1.69 -0.90 -18.66
N CYS A 134 0.75 -1.77 -18.29
CA CYS A 134 1.05 -2.96 -17.50
C CYS A 134 2.00 -3.90 -18.25
N ASN A 135 3.08 -4.31 -17.58
CA ASN A 135 3.97 -5.36 -18.02
C ASN A 135 4.37 -6.20 -16.81
N LYS A 136 3.76 -7.38 -16.65
CA LYS A 136 4.03 -8.27 -15.50
C LYS A 136 5.48 -8.79 -15.45
N ARG A 137 6.23 -8.74 -16.55
CA ARG A 137 7.66 -9.13 -16.58
C ARG A 137 8.59 -8.00 -16.12
N ASP A 138 8.10 -6.76 -16.08
CA ASP A 138 8.88 -5.61 -15.65
C ASP A 138 8.94 -5.53 -14.11
N LYS A 139 10.11 -5.80 -13.52
CA LYS A 139 10.34 -5.73 -12.07
C LYS A 139 9.99 -4.36 -11.48
N LYS A 140 10.03 -3.28 -12.27
CA LYS A 140 9.63 -1.92 -11.85
C LYS A 140 8.14 -1.78 -11.55
N GLN A 141 7.32 -2.75 -11.97
CA GLN A 141 5.87 -2.81 -11.76
C GLN A 141 5.45 -3.94 -10.81
N GLN A 142 6.42 -4.58 -10.15
CA GLN A 142 6.19 -5.71 -9.27
C GLN A 142 6.34 -5.29 -7.81
N TRP A 143 5.35 -5.68 -7.01
CA TRP A 143 5.19 -5.27 -5.64
C TRP A 143 4.94 -6.48 -4.77
N ASP A 144 5.65 -6.57 -3.65
CA ASP A 144 5.35 -7.51 -2.58
C ASP A 144 4.36 -6.85 -1.59
N LEU A 145 3.44 -7.65 -1.06
CA LEU A 145 2.38 -7.24 -0.14
C LEU A 145 2.70 -7.72 1.28
N GLY A 146 3.79 -7.18 1.84
CA GLY A 146 4.32 -7.52 3.15
C GLY A 146 3.50 -6.94 4.31
N GLY A 147 2.37 -7.57 4.64
CA GLY A 147 1.55 -7.19 5.79
C GLY A 147 0.78 -5.90 5.57
N SER A 148 1.28 -4.79 6.08
CA SER A 148 0.72 -3.45 5.83
C SER A 148 1.58 -2.63 4.86
N LEU A 149 2.64 -3.21 4.30
CA LEU A 149 3.54 -2.53 3.37
C LEU A 149 3.27 -2.95 1.93
N ILE A 150 3.48 -2.03 1.00
CA ILE A 150 3.56 -2.31 -0.44
C ILE A 150 5.01 -2.10 -0.85
N ILE A 151 5.75 -3.18 -0.98
CA ILE A 151 7.21 -3.20 -1.08
C ILE A 151 7.62 -3.31 -2.54
N SER A 152 8.55 -2.48 -2.99
CA SER A 152 9.02 -2.52 -4.38
C SER A 152 9.97 -3.70 -4.59
N ARG A 153 9.62 -4.64 -5.48
CA ARG A 153 10.57 -5.69 -5.89
C ARG A 153 11.83 -5.10 -6.53
N PHE A 154 11.68 -3.99 -7.26
CA PHE A 154 12.80 -3.34 -7.95
C PHE A 154 13.76 -2.64 -6.99
N ALA A 155 13.25 -2.02 -5.92
CA ALA A 155 14.05 -1.27 -4.95
C ALA A 155 14.41 -2.04 -3.67
N GLY A 156 13.80 -3.22 -3.43
CA GLY A 156 14.11 -4.08 -2.30
C GLY A 156 13.56 -3.54 -0.99
N ASP A 157 14.42 -2.90 -0.19
CA ASP A 157 14.14 -2.43 1.18
C ASP A 157 13.23 -1.19 1.26
N LYS A 158 12.44 -0.90 0.21
CA LYS A 158 11.64 0.32 0.09
C LYS A 158 10.18 0.04 -0.17
N ALA A 159 9.34 0.71 0.60
CA ALA A 159 7.89 0.63 0.48
C ALA A 159 7.29 1.92 -0.07
N ILE A 160 6.07 1.84 -0.60
CA ILE A 160 5.29 3.00 -1.00
C ILE A 160 4.99 3.86 0.23
N THR A 161 5.40 5.11 0.16
CA THR A 161 5.30 6.10 1.24
C THR A 161 4.42 7.25 0.77
N ALA A 162 3.43 7.64 1.58
CA ALA A 162 2.68 8.86 1.37
C ALA A 162 3.46 10.06 1.90
N GLU A 163 3.88 10.96 1.01
CA GLU A 163 4.63 12.15 1.36
C GLU A 163 3.89 13.41 0.92
N LYS A 164 3.81 14.39 1.83
CA LYS A 164 3.33 15.72 1.50
C LYS A 164 4.47 16.50 0.86
N ASN A 165 4.25 17.04 -0.34
CA ASN A 165 5.15 17.99 -0.96
C ASN A 165 4.39 19.24 -1.42
N LYS A 166 5.14 20.24 -1.94
CA LYS A 166 4.59 21.52 -2.42
C LYS A 166 3.59 21.37 -3.58
N ALA A 167 3.64 20.25 -4.32
CA ALA A 167 2.78 19.96 -5.47
C ALA A 167 1.57 19.08 -5.12
N GLY A 168 1.39 18.71 -3.85
CA GLY A 168 0.32 17.83 -3.37
C GLY A 168 0.83 16.62 -2.59
N LEU A 169 -0.08 15.69 -2.27
CA LEU A 169 0.28 14.43 -1.60
C LEU A 169 0.64 13.38 -2.65
N ASN A 170 1.94 13.20 -2.90
CA ASN A 170 2.45 12.20 -3.84
C ASN A 170 2.83 10.92 -3.12
N LEU A 171 2.83 9.82 -3.87
CA LEU A 171 3.40 8.56 -3.43
C LEU A 171 4.82 8.42 -3.93
N THR A 172 5.74 8.12 -3.03
CA THR A 172 7.15 7.85 -3.32
C THR A 172 7.52 6.45 -2.83
N ILE A 173 8.73 5.99 -3.10
CA ILE A 173 9.32 4.85 -2.36
C ILE A 173 10.37 5.37 -1.36
N THR A 174 10.36 4.88 -0.13
CA THR A 174 11.43 5.18 0.84
C THR A 174 11.79 3.95 1.65
N LYS A 175 12.98 3.95 2.28
CA LYS A 175 13.43 2.84 3.13
C LYS A 175 12.37 2.52 4.19
N MET A 176 12.04 1.24 4.32
CA MET A 176 11.09 0.76 5.32
C MET A 176 11.57 1.15 6.74
N GLY A 177 10.63 1.28 7.65
CA GLY A 177 10.94 1.34 9.07
C GLY A 177 9.71 1.34 9.95
N ASP A 178 9.98 1.16 11.23
CA ASP A 178 9.03 0.83 12.29
C ASP A 178 8.75 1.97 13.25
N SER A 179 9.47 3.10 13.14
CA SER A 179 9.14 4.30 13.89
C SER A 179 7.71 4.76 13.56
N ASP A 180 6.98 5.28 14.54
CA ASP A 180 5.60 5.76 14.37
C ASP A 180 5.44 6.65 13.14
N SER A 181 6.36 7.60 12.98
CA SER A 181 6.40 8.54 11.85
C SER A 181 6.56 7.87 10.48
N LYS A 182 7.24 6.73 10.39
CA LYS A 182 7.37 5.94 9.16
C LYS A 182 6.14 5.08 8.95
N ARG A 183 5.70 4.36 9.98
CA ARG A 183 4.49 3.53 9.96
C ARG A 183 3.27 4.30 9.48
N ALA A 184 3.04 5.51 9.99
CA ALA A 184 1.92 6.35 9.56
C ALA A 184 1.93 6.72 8.07
N LYS A 185 3.10 6.76 7.43
CA LYS A 185 3.25 7.11 6.02
C LYS A 185 3.28 5.88 5.10
N GLN A 186 3.79 4.75 5.61
CA GLN A 186 4.09 3.55 4.84
C GLN A 186 3.05 2.45 4.96
N GLU A 187 2.19 2.47 5.99
CA GLU A 187 1.20 1.42 6.17
C GLU A 187 -0.08 1.66 5.35
N TRP A 188 -0.53 0.59 4.70
CA TRP A 188 -1.66 0.50 3.79
C TRP A 188 -2.48 -0.75 4.13
N GLY A 189 -3.80 -0.64 4.01
CA GLY A 189 -4.72 -1.76 4.09
C GLY A 189 -5.67 -1.79 2.90
N THR A 190 -6.52 -2.81 2.85
CA THR A 190 -7.58 -2.92 1.86
C THR A 190 -8.96 -2.71 2.47
N ARG A 191 -9.86 -2.12 1.67
CA ARG A 191 -11.29 -1.99 1.93
C ARG A 191 -12.08 -2.25 0.66
#